data_AF-A0A3D4JIP4-F1
#
_entry.id   AF-A0A3D4JIP4-F1
#
_cell.length_a   1.000
_cell.length_b   1.000
_cell.length_c   1.000
_cell.angle_alpha   90.00
_cell.angle_beta   90.00
_cell.angle_gamma   90.00
#
_symmetry.space_group_name_H-M   'P 1'
#
loop_
_entity.id
_entity.type
_entity.pdbx_description
1 polymer ?
#
loop_
_entity_poly.entity_id
_entity_poly.type
_entity_poly.pdbx_seq_one_letter_code
_entity_poly.pdbx_strand_id
1 'polypeptide(L)'
;MPKIFLSYDQQIEKLKNEKNLQIDDEAYAKEILRQTSYYSLIGGYKDIFKNPTTKKYKDGTKFEDIVELYYFDESLRQLFLKYLIKVENEIKSQVSYYFTEKNGENQTEYLDTANYNYVGRKNQRDIDRLIKILEGYVTKPTDYHYINHAQKKYGNVPLWVLTNALTFGNISKMLWLEK
;
A
#
# COMPACT_ATOMS: atom_id res chain seq x y z
N MET A 1 22.18 10.97 21.38
CA MET A 1 21.65 10.19 22.53
C MET A 1 20.82 9.03 22.01
N PRO A 2 20.85 7.87 22.68
CA PRO A 2 19.99 6.74 22.32
C PRO A 2 18.51 7.11 22.45
N LYS A 3 17.65 6.54 21.60
CA LYS A 3 16.20 6.65 21.73
C LYS A 3 15.77 5.69 22.84
N ILE A 4 15.52 6.23 24.03
CA ILE A 4 15.11 5.46 25.22
C ILE A 4 13.59 5.29 25.18
N PHE A 5 13.11 4.15 25.67
CA PHE A 5 11.67 3.90 25.86
C PHE A 5 11.10 4.89 26.88
N LEU A 6 9.94 5.46 26.56
CA LEU A 6 9.18 6.33 27.45
C LEU A 6 7.76 5.77 27.59
N SER A 7 7.25 5.67 28.81
CA SER A 7 5.82 5.43 29.05
C SER A 7 4.97 6.56 28.47
N TYR A 8 3.68 6.36 28.29
CA TYR A 8 2.82 7.43 27.77
C TYR A 8 2.82 8.67 28.67
N ASP A 9 2.85 8.49 30.00
CA ASP A 9 2.95 9.61 30.94
C ASP A 9 4.28 10.37 30.77
N GLN A 10 5.39 9.64 30.60
CA GLN A 10 6.69 10.26 30.31
C GLN A 10 6.73 10.97 28.94
N GLN A 11 5.98 10.46 27.95
CA GLN A 11 5.84 11.11 26.65
C GLN A 11 5.07 12.42 26.77
N ILE A 12 3.98 12.45 27.53
CA ILE A 12 3.18 13.66 27.81
C ILE A 12 4.04 14.70 28.53
N GLU A 13 4.73 14.30 29.60
CA GLU A 13 5.61 15.21 30.36
C GLU A 13 6.70 15.80 29.48
N LYS A 14 7.29 15.00 28.58
CA LYS A 14 8.26 15.47 27.61
C LYS A 14 7.68 16.49 26.63
N LEU A 15 6.46 16.27 26.14
CA LEU A 15 5.79 17.19 25.22
C LEU A 15 5.50 18.53 25.88
N LYS A 16 4.97 18.50 27.11
CA LYS A 16 4.67 19.70 27.90
C LYS A 16 5.95 20.46 28.27
N ASN A 17 6.84 19.80 29.02
CA ASN A 17 7.93 20.48 29.72
C ASN A 17 9.15 20.73 28.84
N GLU A 18 9.53 19.76 28.00
CA GLU A 18 10.74 19.91 27.16
C GLU A 18 10.44 20.58 25.81
N LYS A 19 9.23 20.37 25.26
CA LYS A 19 8.89 20.81 23.90
C LYS A 19 7.97 22.02 23.84
N ASN A 20 7.42 22.47 24.97
CA ASN A 20 6.50 23.61 25.06
C ASN A 20 5.21 23.38 24.26
N LEU A 21 4.68 22.15 24.29
CA LEU A 21 3.37 21.83 23.70
C LEU A 21 2.28 22.02 24.75
N GLN A 22 1.23 22.76 24.42
CA GLN A 22 0.07 22.88 25.28
C GLN A 22 -0.76 21.59 25.20
N ILE A 23 -1.04 20.99 26.35
CA ILE A 23 -1.87 19.79 26.49
C ILE A 23 -2.91 20.11 27.57
N ASP A 24 -4.13 20.41 27.13
CA ASP A 24 -5.23 20.78 28.03
C ASP A 24 -5.89 19.51 28.63
N ASP A 25 -5.99 18.43 27.85
CA ASP A 25 -6.50 17.12 28.28
C ASP A 25 -5.46 16.01 28.13
N GLU A 26 -4.80 15.65 29.24
CA GLU A 26 -3.78 14.59 29.26
C GLU A 26 -4.36 13.19 29.04
N ALA A 27 -5.60 12.94 29.46
CA ALA A 27 -6.23 11.64 29.29
C ALA A 27 -6.52 11.40 27.80
N TYR A 28 -7.03 12.42 27.11
CA TYR A 28 -7.17 12.42 25.66
C TYR A 28 -5.83 12.23 24.96
N ALA A 29 -4.80 13.01 25.32
CA ALA A 29 -3.49 12.89 24.71
C ALA A 29 -2.88 11.49 24.88
N LYS A 30 -3.05 10.88 26.05
CA LYS A 30 -2.61 9.50 26.34
C LYS A 30 -3.31 8.48 25.45
N GLU A 31 -4.63 8.61 25.28
CA GLU A 31 -5.42 7.71 24.46
C GLU A 31 -5.05 7.82 22.97
N ILE A 32 -4.85 9.04 22.47
CA ILE A 32 -4.37 9.25 21.09
C ILE A 32 -2.98 8.63 20.91
N LEU A 33 -2.04 8.87 21.82
CA LEU A 33 -0.70 8.28 21.75
C LEU A 33 -0.73 6.74 21.81
N ARG A 34 -1.73 6.15 22.48
CA ARG A 34 -1.98 4.70 22.48
C ARG A 34 -2.44 4.21 21.11
N GLN A 35 -3.32 4.96 20.43
CA GLN A 35 -3.90 4.59 19.14
C GLN A 35 -2.93 4.80 17.96
N THR A 36 -2.23 5.94 17.91
CA THR A 36 -1.43 6.34 16.73
C THR A 36 0.08 6.14 16.90
N SER A 37 0.55 5.91 18.13
CA SER A 37 1.96 6.01 18.55
C SER A 37 2.55 7.42 18.49
N TYR A 38 3.50 7.70 19.39
CA TYR A 38 4.26 8.96 19.41
C TYR A 38 5.01 9.23 18.11
N TYR A 39 5.59 8.21 17.48
CA TYR A 39 6.42 8.41 16.30
C TYR A 39 5.59 8.83 15.08
N SER A 40 4.45 8.19 14.83
CA SER A 40 3.59 8.55 13.70
C SER A 40 2.98 9.93 13.87
N LEU A 41 2.49 10.26 15.07
CA LEU A 41 1.85 11.55 15.35
C LEU A 41 2.87 12.68 15.49
N ILE A 42 3.68 12.63 16.56
CA ILE A 42 4.62 13.71 16.84
C ILE A 42 5.78 13.70 15.85
N GLY A 43 6.33 12.53 15.55
CA GLY A 43 7.46 12.43 14.62
C GLY A 43 7.12 12.94 13.22
N GLY A 44 5.96 12.56 12.70
CA GLY A 44 5.49 12.87 11.35
C GLY A 44 5.00 14.30 11.14
N TYR A 45 4.35 14.91 12.15
CA TYR A 45 3.60 16.15 11.95
C TYR A 45 4.17 17.36 12.71
N LYS A 46 5.16 17.17 13.59
CA LYS A 46 5.73 18.27 14.41
C LYS A 46 6.33 19.44 13.63
N ASP A 47 6.82 19.23 12.41
CA ASP A 47 7.72 20.18 11.77
C ASP A 47 7.00 21.49 11.36
N ILE A 48 5.71 21.44 11.03
CA ILE A 48 4.87 22.62 10.71
C ILE A 48 4.65 23.51 11.95
N PHE A 49 4.58 22.88 13.11
CA PHE A 49 4.34 23.54 14.40
C PHE A 49 5.61 23.97 15.11
N LYS A 50 6.78 23.62 14.60
CA LYS A 50 8.06 23.96 15.21
C LYS A 50 8.56 25.33 14.79
N ASN A 51 9.20 26.02 15.74
CA ASN A 51 10.05 27.16 15.44
C ASN A 51 11.41 26.63 14.92
N PRO A 52 11.83 27.01 13.69
CA PRO A 52 13.07 26.51 13.08
C PRO A 52 14.33 26.79 13.91
N THR A 53 14.32 27.90 14.66
CA THR A 53 15.45 28.42 15.44
C THR A 53 15.52 27.77 16.82
N THR A 54 14.41 27.74 17.57
CA THR A 54 14.41 27.21 18.95
C THR A 54 14.23 25.69 19.02
N LYS A 55 13.83 25.05 17.92
CA LYS A 55 13.50 23.61 17.81
C LYS A 55 12.35 23.13 18.72
N LYS A 56 11.71 24.05 19.44
CA LYS A 56 10.49 23.87 20.24
C LYS A 56 9.24 24.15 19.40
N TYR A 57 8.07 23.79 19.92
CA TYR A 57 6.80 24.19 19.31
C TYR A 57 6.64 25.71 19.39
N LYS A 58 5.91 26.28 18.42
CA LYS A 58 5.49 27.69 18.43
C LYS A 58 4.59 27.91 19.65
N ASP A 59 4.68 29.09 20.25
CA ASP A 59 3.90 29.40 21.44
C ASP A 59 2.40 29.29 21.16
N GLY A 60 1.67 28.66 22.08
CA GLY A 60 0.24 28.38 21.94
C GLY A 60 -0.13 27.18 21.06
N THR A 61 0.86 26.44 20.51
CA THR A 61 0.58 25.19 19.80
C THR A 61 -0.02 24.17 20.77
N LYS A 62 -1.20 23.65 20.45
CA LYS A 62 -1.88 22.61 21.20
C LYS A 62 -1.58 21.22 20.64
N PHE A 63 -1.69 20.22 21.49
CA PHE A 63 -1.60 18.82 21.05
C PHE A 63 -2.70 18.48 20.04
N GLU A 64 -3.89 19.01 20.27
CA GLU A 64 -5.07 18.88 19.41
C GLU A 64 -4.79 19.39 17.98
N ASP A 65 -4.04 20.50 17.82
CA ASP A 65 -3.68 21.02 16.48
C ASP A 65 -2.89 19.97 15.66
N ILE A 66 -1.99 19.24 16.31
CA ILE A 66 -1.19 18.18 15.68
C ILE A 66 -2.09 16.99 15.32
N VAL A 67 -3.04 16.67 16.20
CA VAL A 67 -3.99 15.57 16.02
C VAL A 67 -4.97 15.87 14.87
N GLU A 68 -5.47 17.10 14.77
CA GLU A 68 -6.33 17.51 13.67
C GLU A 68 -5.62 17.42 12.32
N LEU A 69 -4.35 17.83 12.25
CA LEU A 69 -3.55 17.67 11.04
C LEU A 69 -3.34 16.19 10.68
N TYR A 70 -3.11 15.34 11.68
CA TYR A 70 -2.99 13.89 11.49
C TYR A 70 -4.28 13.30 10.90
N TYR A 71 -5.44 13.62 11.47
CA TYR A 71 -6.73 13.10 11.02
C TYR A 71 -7.16 13.66 9.66
N PHE A 72 -6.79 14.92 9.37
CA PHE A 72 -6.96 15.49 8.04
C PHE A 72 -6.19 14.69 6.98
N ASP A 73 -4.90 14.43 7.21
CA ASP A 73 -4.08 13.63 6.30
C ASP A 73 -4.56 12.18 6.22
N GLU A 74 -5.01 11.59 7.34
CA GLU A 74 -5.66 10.28 7.34
C GLU A 74 -6.90 10.24 6.44
N SER A 75 -7.77 11.25 6.55
CA SER A 75 -8.97 11.36 5.73
C SER A 75 -8.64 11.47 4.25
N LEU A 76 -7.59 12.23 3.92
CA LEU A 76 -7.08 12.29 2.54
C LEU A 76 -6.56 10.92 2.07
N ARG A 77 -5.72 10.23 2.85
CA ARG A 77 -5.22 8.89 2.51
C ARG A 77 -6.35 7.90 2.27
N GLN A 78 -7.40 7.93 3.10
CA GLN A 78 -8.58 7.09 2.93
C GLN A 78 -9.34 7.42 1.63
N LEU A 79 -9.48 8.71 1.30
CA LEU A 79 -10.10 9.17 0.06
C LEU A 79 -9.32 8.68 -1.16
N PHE A 80 -7.99 8.84 -1.17
CA PHE A 80 -7.13 8.35 -2.25
C PHE A 80 -7.22 6.83 -2.38
N LEU A 81 -7.15 6.08 -1.27
CA LEU A 81 -7.24 4.63 -1.29
C LEU A 81 -8.55 4.15 -1.93
N LYS A 82 -9.68 4.79 -1.59
CA LYS A 82 -10.99 4.50 -2.19
C LYS A 82 -10.97 4.59 -3.72
N TYR A 83 -10.35 5.63 -4.27
CA TYR A 83 -10.29 5.81 -5.72
C TYR A 83 -9.20 4.96 -6.39
N LEU A 84 -8.06 4.75 -5.72
CA LEU A 84 -7.01 3.86 -6.22
C LEU A 84 -7.51 2.43 -6.40
N ILE A 85 -8.33 1.92 -5.46
CA ILE A 85 -8.93 0.58 -5.59
C ILE A 85 -9.84 0.50 -6.83
N LYS A 86 -10.61 1.56 -7.14
CA LYS A 86 -11.45 1.60 -8.35
C LYS A 86 -10.60 1.56 -9.62
N VAL A 87 -9.56 2.39 -9.68
CA VAL A 87 -8.63 2.45 -10.81
C VAL A 87 -7.90 1.12 -10.99
N GLU A 88 -7.44 0.48 -9.90
CA GLU A 88 -6.80 -0.83 -9.95
C GLU A 88 -7.74 -1.90 -10.54
N ASN A 89 -9.00 -1.93 -10.11
CA ASN A 89 -9.99 -2.88 -10.64
C ASN A 89 -10.28 -2.64 -12.12
N GLU A 90 -10.38 -1.38 -12.54
CA GLU A 90 -10.58 -1.03 -13.95
C GLU A 90 -9.39 -1.45 -14.81
N ILE A 91 -8.16 -1.15 -14.37
CA ILE A 91 -6.93 -1.58 -15.08
C ILE A 91 -6.88 -3.11 -15.15
N LYS A 92 -7.15 -3.83 -14.05
CA LYS A 92 -7.21 -5.31 -14.04
C LYS A 92 -8.21 -5.84 -15.06
N SER A 93 -9.39 -5.25 -15.13
CA SER A 93 -10.43 -5.64 -16.07
C SER A 93 -9.99 -5.41 -17.51
N GLN A 94 -9.46 -4.22 -17.83
CA GLN A 94 -9.05 -3.86 -19.19
C GLN A 94 -7.86 -4.71 -19.66
N VAL A 95 -6.83 -4.84 -18.82
CA VAL A 95 -5.66 -5.66 -19.14
C VAL A 95 -6.06 -7.11 -19.37
N SER A 96 -6.92 -7.67 -18.50
CA SER A 96 -7.41 -9.03 -18.71
C SER A 96 -8.20 -9.18 -20.00
N TYR A 97 -9.07 -8.22 -20.30
CA TYR A 97 -9.92 -8.25 -21.48
C TYR A 97 -9.08 -8.21 -22.76
N TYR A 98 -8.23 -7.19 -22.92
CA TYR A 98 -7.45 -7.00 -24.15
C TYR A 98 -6.42 -8.10 -24.37
N PHE A 99 -5.72 -8.53 -23.32
CA PHE A 99 -4.77 -9.64 -23.44
C PHE A 99 -5.46 -10.92 -23.91
N THR A 100 -6.63 -11.22 -23.32
CA THR A 100 -7.42 -12.41 -23.68
C THR A 100 -7.98 -12.31 -25.10
N GLU A 101 -8.51 -11.15 -25.48
CA GLU A 101 -9.05 -10.90 -26.83
C GLU A 101 -7.97 -11.09 -27.90
N LYS A 102 -6.74 -10.66 -27.62
CA LYS A 102 -5.61 -10.72 -28.54
C LYS A 102 -4.97 -12.11 -28.65
N ASN A 103 -4.73 -12.76 -27.50
CA ASN A 103 -3.89 -13.96 -27.44
C ASN A 103 -4.70 -15.25 -27.21
N GLY A 104 -5.92 -15.14 -26.65
CA GLY A 104 -6.79 -16.27 -26.35
C GLY A 104 -7.06 -16.47 -24.86
N GLU A 105 -8.00 -17.37 -24.55
CA GLU A 105 -8.53 -17.61 -23.19
C GLU A 105 -7.79 -18.68 -22.38
N ASN A 106 -6.89 -19.43 -23.03
CA ASN A 106 -6.19 -20.53 -22.38
C ASN A 106 -5.07 -19.98 -21.49
N GLN A 107 -4.86 -20.59 -20.32
CA GLN A 107 -3.79 -20.21 -19.41
C GLN A 107 -2.40 -20.31 -20.05
N THR A 108 -2.24 -21.17 -21.06
CA THR A 108 -0.99 -21.25 -21.82
C THR A 108 -0.61 -19.92 -22.48
N GLU A 109 -1.60 -19.08 -22.84
CA GLU A 109 -1.36 -17.84 -23.57
C GLU A 109 -0.67 -16.77 -22.71
N TYR A 110 -1.12 -16.55 -21.48
CA TYR A 110 -0.44 -15.61 -20.57
C TYR A 110 0.81 -16.19 -19.90
N LEU A 111 1.10 -17.47 -20.13
CA LEU A 111 2.33 -18.13 -19.68
C LEU A 111 3.36 -18.23 -20.80
N ASP A 112 3.00 -17.88 -22.04
CA ASP A 112 3.92 -17.90 -23.17
C ASP A 112 4.65 -16.56 -23.31
N THR A 113 5.97 -16.60 -23.14
CA THR A 113 6.88 -15.48 -23.44
C THR A 113 6.68 -14.88 -24.84
N ALA A 114 6.19 -15.65 -25.81
CA ALA A 114 5.94 -15.20 -27.17
C ALA A 114 4.85 -14.13 -27.25
N ASN A 115 3.89 -14.11 -26.31
CA ASN A 115 2.82 -13.12 -26.24
C ASN A 115 3.26 -11.80 -25.56
N TYR A 116 4.52 -11.73 -25.10
CA TYR A 116 5.12 -10.56 -24.48
C TYR A 116 6.27 -9.98 -25.31
N ASN A 117 6.65 -8.74 -25.02
CA ASN A 117 7.78 -8.05 -25.64
C ASN A 117 9.12 -8.58 -25.08
N TYR A 118 9.45 -9.81 -25.45
CA TYR A 118 10.63 -10.56 -25.02
C TYR A 118 11.93 -10.10 -25.72
N VAL A 119 12.14 -8.78 -25.80
CA VAL A 119 13.30 -8.15 -26.45
C VAL A 119 14.17 -7.43 -25.41
N GLY A 120 15.45 -7.77 -25.40
CA GLY A 120 16.44 -7.17 -24.50
C GLY A 120 16.45 -7.79 -23.10
N ARG A 121 17.65 -7.86 -22.49
CA ARG A 121 17.89 -8.61 -21.24
C ARG A 121 17.01 -8.17 -20.06
N LYS A 122 16.64 -6.89 -20.00
CA LYS A 122 15.79 -6.36 -18.92
C LYS A 122 14.37 -6.92 -19.02
N ASN A 123 13.73 -6.77 -20.19
CA ASN A 123 12.36 -7.23 -20.39
C ASN A 123 12.28 -8.75 -20.24
N GLN A 124 13.24 -9.50 -20.79
CA GLN A 124 13.30 -10.96 -20.62
C GLN A 124 13.26 -11.36 -19.15
N ARG A 125 14.15 -10.77 -18.32
CA ARG A 125 14.18 -11.04 -16.89
C ARG A 125 12.86 -10.68 -16.18
N ASP A 126 12.24 -9.57 -16.55
CA ASP A 126 11.00 -9.12 -15.92
C ASP A 126 9.78 -9.94 -16.37
N ILE A 127 9.75 -10.41 -17.63
CA ILE A 127 8.76 -11.35 -18.17
C ILE A 127 8.91 -12.71 -17.50
N ASP A 128 10.12 -13.26 -17.41
CA ASP A 128 10.38 -14.55 -16.75
C ASP A 128 9.90 -14.54 -15.29
N ARG A 129 10.13 -13.42 -14.59
CA ARG A 129 9.64 -13.22 -13.22
C ARG A 129 8.12 -13.13 -13.16
N LEU A 130 7.50 -12.41 -14.11
CA LEU A 130 6.05 -12.30 -14.18
C LEU A 130 5.43 -13.67 -14.42
N ILE A 131 5.88 -14.39 -15.46
CA ILE A 131 5.39 -15.73 -15.80
C ILE A 131 5.56 -16.66 -14.60
N LYS A 132 6.73 -16.69 -13.95
CA LYS A 132 6.93 -17.52 -12.75
C LYS A 132 5.95 -17.21 -11.62
N ILE A 133 5.54 -15.95 -11.45
CA ILE A 133 4.50 -15.57 -10.49
C ILE A 133 3.15 -16.13 -10.96
N LEU A 134 2.76 -15.93 -12.23
CA LEU A 134 1.50 -16.42 -12.80
C LEU A 134 1.41 -17.96 -12.74
N GLU A 135 2.50 -18.65 -13.10
CA GLU A 135 2.65 -20.11 -12.98
C GLU A 135 2.38 -20.59 -11.55
N GLY A 136 2.86 -19.85 -10.55
CA GLY A 136 2.63 -20.16 -9.15
C GLY A 136 1.15 -20.23 -8.77
N TYR A 137 0.30 -19.41 -9.41
CA TYR A 137 -1.14 -19.43 -9.17
C TYR A 137 -1.87 -20.55 -9.91
N VAL A 138 -1.39 -20.97 -11.07
CA VAL A 138 -2.09 -21.98 -11.91
C VAL A 138 -1.63 -23.41 -11.65
N THR A 139 -0.40 -23.62 -11.16
CA THR A 139 0.17 -24.96 -10.96
C THR A 139 -0.01 -25.51 -9.55
N LYS A 140 -0.24 -24.64 -8.57
CA LYS A 140 -0.35 -25.01 -7.15
C LYS A 140 -1.69 -24.58 -6.58
N PRO A 141 -2.19 -25.29 -5.55
CA PRO A 141 -3.28 -24.77 -4.73
C PRO A 141 -2.89 -23.43 -4.12
N THR A 142 -3.83 -22.49 -4.17
CA THR A 142 -3.67 -21.13 -3.63
C THR A 142 -4.64 -20.90 -2.47
N ASP A 143 -4.49 -19.78 -1.76
CA ASP A 143 -5.49 -19.36 -0.76
C ASP A 143 -6.79 -18.83 -1.40
N TYR A 144 -6.82 -18.71 -2.73
CA TYR A 144 -7.96 -18.20 -3.48
C TYR A 144 -8.88 -19.33 -3.95
N HIS A 145 -10.01 -19.51 -3.27
CA HIS A 145 -10.98 -20.56 -3.59
C HIS A 145 -11.46 -20.56 -5.05
N TYR A 146 -11.61 -19.38 -5.66
CA TYR A 146 -12.07 -19.25 -7.04
C TYR A 146 -11.04 -19.75 -8.07
N ILE A 147 -9.74 -19.57 -7.83
CA ILE A 147 -8.67 -20.13 -8.68
C ILE A 147 -8.65 -21.64 -8.55
N ASN A 148 -8.66 -22.16 -7.31
CA ASN A 148 -8.66 -23.59 -7.05
C ASN A 148 -9.88 -24.29 -7.68
N HIS A 149 -11.04 -23.63 -7.68
CA HIS A 149 -12.24 -24.13 -8.34
C HIS A 149 -12.05 -24.20 -9.86
N ALA A 150 -11.53 -23.15 -10.49
CA ALA A 150 -11.28 -23.11 -11.93
C ALA A 150 -10.30 -24.21 -12.37
N GLN A 151 -9.18 -24.36 -11.65
CA GLN A 151 -8.20 -25.43 -11.86
C GLN A 151 -8.85 -26.82 -11.81
N LYS A 152 -9.57 -27.12 -10.73
CA LYS A 152 -10.15 -28.46 -10.50
C LYS A 152 -11.26 -28.80 -11.48
N LYS A 153 -12.09 -27.82 -11.84
CA LYS A 153 -13.29 -28.05 -12.66
C LYS A 153 -12.99 -28.01 -14.16
N TYR A 154 -12.12 -27.10 -14.61
CA TYR A 154 -11.91 -26.85 -16.03
C TYR A 154 -10.50 -27.18 -16.50
N GLY A 155 -9.55 -27.48 -15.60
CA GLY A 155 -8.14 -27.68 -15.97
C GLY A 155 -7.47 -26.43 -16.54
N ASN A 156 -8.14 -25.27 -16.45
CA ASN A 156 -7.72 -23.98 -16.97
C ASN A 156 -8.10 -22.89 -15.96
N VAL A 157 -7.24 -21.89 -15.80
CA VAL A 157 -7.54 -20.67 -15.04
C VAL A 157 -7.58 -19.50 -16.02
N PRO A 158 -8.77 -19.00 -16.38
CA PRO A 158 -8.85 -17.85 -17.26
C PRO A 158 -8.20 -16.60 -16.64
N LEU A 159 -7.64 -15.73 -17.49
CA LEU A 159 -6.90 -14.56 -17.02
C LEU A 159 -7.75 -13.64 -16.13
N TRP A 160 -9.04 -13.45 -16.47
CA TRP A 160 -9.96 -12.60 -15.69
C TRP A 160 -10.30 -13.16 -14.31
N VAL A 161 -10.12 -14.46 -14.12
CA VAL A 161 -10.20 -15.10 -12.80
C VAL A 161 -8.92 -14.84 -12.04
N LEU A 162 -7.76 -15.01 -12.71
CA LEU A 162 -6.44 -14.85 -12.11
C LEU A 162 -6.13 -13.40 -11.69
N THR A 163 -6.52 -12.39 -12.47
CA THR A 163 -6.18 -10.98 -12.22
C THR A 163 -6.65 -10.46 -10.86
N ASN A 164 -7.69 -11.06 -10.27
CA ASN A 164 -8.16 -10.73 -8.93
C ASN A 164 -7.15 -11.10 -7.82
N ALA A 165 -6.31 -12.11 -8.05
CA ALA A 165 -5.27 -12.53 -7.11
C ALA A 165 -3.94 -11.78 -7.31
N LEU A 166 -3.81 -11.05 -8.42
CA LEU A 166 -2.59 -10.31 -8.75
C LEU A 166 -2.56 -8.97 -8.03
N THR A 167 -1.36 -8.55 -7.61
CA THR A 167 -1.14 -7.20 -7.09
C THR A 167 -1.17 -6.17 -8.23
N PHE A 168 -1.42 -4.90 -7.91
CA PHE A 168 -1.28 -3.80 -8.86
C PHE A 168 0.08 -3.83 -9.60
N GLY A 169 1.17 -4.16 -8.89
CA GLY A 169 2.51 -4.25 -9.49
C GLY A 169 2.64 -5.37 -10.54
N ASN A 170 1.98 -6.51 -10.34
CA ASN A 170 1.99 -7.60 -11.33
C ASN A 170 1.23 -7.19 -12.60
N ILE A 171 0.06 -6.58 -12.43
CA ILE A 171 -0.79 -6.11 -13.54
C ILE A 171 -0.08 -4.98 -14.32
N SER A 172 0.56 -4.05 -13.62
CA SER A 172 1.34 -2.98 -14.25
C SER A 172 2.45 -3.55 -15.12
N LYS A 173 3.18 -4.56 -14.63
CA LYS A 173 4.21 -5.23 -15.45
C LYS A 173 3.62 -5.90 -16.68
N MET A 174 2.47 -6.57 -16.53
CA MET A 174 1.79 -7.21 -17.66
C MET A 174 1.43 -6.18 -18.73
N LEU A 175 0.84 -5.05 -18.34
CA LEU A 175 0.50 -3.94 -19.23
C LEU A 175 1.73 -3.37 -19.97
N TRP A 176 2.86 -3.19 -19.28
CA TRP A 176 4.08 -2.60 -19.88
C TRP A 176 4.89 -3.59 -20.74
N LEU A 177 4.70 -4.89 -20.54
CA LEU A 177 5.47 -5.95 -21.19
C LEU A 177 4.68 -6.67 -22.27
N GLU A 178 3.38 -6.39 -22.42
CA GLU A 178 2.57 -6.91 -23.51
C GLU A 178 3.08 -6.41 -24.87
N LYS A 179 2.95 -7.25 -25.90
CA LYS A 179 3.28 -6.93 -27.29
C LYS A 179 2.22 -6.09 -27.97
#